data_AF-A0A6A2VER4-F1
#
_entry.id   AF-A0A6A2VER4-F1
#
_cell.length_a   1.000
_cell.length_b   1.000
_cell.length_c   1.000
_cell.angle_alpha   90.00
_cell.angle_beta   90.00
_cell.angle_gamma   90.00
#
_symmetry.space_group_name_H-M   'P 1'
#
loop_
_entity.id
_entity.type
_entity.pdbx_description
1 polymer ?
#
loop_
_entity_poly.entity_id
_entity_poly.type
_entity_poly.pdbx_seq_one_letter_code
_entity_poly.pdbx_strand_id
1 'polypeptide(L)' 'MDSPTALAEPHRIADPIMLTDKEISERRRNIERQYGTAAALRRKQAMGVLSFEEYIALHQIEGLDYLEKG' A
#
# COMPACT_ATOMS: atom_id res chain seq x y z
N MET A 1 -25.47 -40.70 13.30
CA MET A 1 -24.56 -39.74 13.97
C MET A 1 -24.42 -38.57 13.01
N ASP A 2 -25.42 -37.69 13.01
CA ASP A 2 -25.44 -36.52 12.13
C ASP A 2 -24.71 -35.39 12.86
N SER A 3 -23.49 -35.09 12.42
CA SER A 3 -22.79 -33.89 12.88
C SER A 3 -23.29 -32.71 12.05
N PRO A 4 -23.88 -31.66 12.66
CA PRO A 4 -24.22 -30.47 11.91
C PRO A 4 -22.91 -29.73 11.62
N THR A 5 -22.54 -29.65 10.34
CA THR A 5 -21.55 -28.68 9.89
C THR A 5 -22.15 -27.30 10.15
N ALA A 6 -21.80 -26.69 11.27
CA ALA A 6 -22.12 -25.29 11.52
C ALA A 6 -21.51 -24.47 10.38
N LEU A 7 -22.35 -23.94 9.50
CA LEU A 7 -21.92 -23.00 8.46
C LEU A 7 -21.25 -21.83 9.17
N ALA A 8 -19.94 -21.66 8.98
CA ALA A 8 -19.20 -20.57 9.56
C ALA A 8 -19.88 -19.25 9.18
N GLU A 9 -20.21 -18.42 10.18
CA GLU A 9 -20.78 -17.10 9.93
C GLU A 9 -19.82 -16.29 9.05
N PRO A 10 -20.31 -15.55 8.05
CA PRO A 10 -19.45 -14.77 7.17
C PRO A 10 -18.66 -13.76 8.00
N HIS A 11 -17.33 -13.78 7.86
CA HIS A 11 -16.45 -12.78 8.47
C HIS A 11 -16.88 -11.39 7.99
N ARG A 12 -17.38 -10.56 8.92
CA ARG A 12 -17.63 -9.14 8.64
C ARG A 12 -16.28 -8.46 8.47
N ILE A 13 -15.98 -8.04 7.25
CA ILE A 13 -14.87 -7.13 6.98
C ILE A 13 -15.27 -5.79 7.58
N ALA A 14 -14.43 -5.26 8.49
CA ALA A 14 -14.67 -3.95 9.08
C ALA A 14 -14.70 -2.85 8.01
N ASP A 15 -15.33 -1.73 8.33
CA ASP A 15 -15.39 -0.59 7.42
C ASP A 15 -13.97 -0.14 7.02
N PRO A 16 -13.76 0.24 5.75
CA PRO A 16 -12.46 0.67 5.27
C PRO A 16 -12.00 1.93 6.03
N ILE A 17 -10.78 1.90 6.56
CA ILE A 17 -10.16 3.08 7.15
C ILE A 17 -9.69 3.98 6.01
N MET A 18 -10.39 5.11 5.83
CA MET A 18 -9.96 6.16 4.91
C MET A 18 -8.85 6.98 5.56
N LEU A 19 -7.72 7.12 4.88
CA LEU A 19 -6.64 8.01 5.32
C LEU A 19 -7.04 9.45 5.04
N THR A 20 -6.74 10.35 5.98
CA THR A 20 -6.83 11.79 5.76
C THR A 20 -5.67 12.28 4.86
N ASP A 21 -5.83 13.42 4.20
CA ASP A 21 -4.76 14.04 3.38
C ASP A 21 -3.46 14.23 4.15
N LYS A 22 -3.56 14.57 5.44
CA LYS A 22 -2.41 14.73 6.34
C LYS A 22 -1.68 13.39 6.53
N GLU A 23 -2.42 12.32 6.78
CA GLU A 23 -1.84 10.98 6.97
C GLU A 23 -1.25 10.44 5.66
N ILE A 24 -1.90 10.68 4.52
CA ILE A 24 -1.37 10.33 3.20
C ILE A 24 -0.04 11.05 2.96
N SER A 25 -0.01 12.36 3.21
CA SER A 25 1.18 13.19 3.08
C SER A 25 2.31 12.76 4.02
N GLU A 26 2.01 12.45 5.29
CA GLU A 26 3.00 11.97 6.26
C GLU A 26 3.57 10.61 5.86
N ARG A 27 2.71 9.70 5.41
CA ARG A 27 3.13 8.37 4.97
C ARG A 27 4.01 8.44 3.73
N ARG A 28 3.64 9.27 2.73
CA ARG A 28 4.46 9.54 1.55
C ARG A 28 5.85 10.03 1.95
N ARG A 29 5.93 11.08 2.79
CA ARG A 29 7.21 11.64 3.25
C ARG A 29 8.09 10.60 3.95
N ASN A 30 7.50 9.71 4.74
CA ASN A 30 8.24 8.67 5.45
C ASN A 30 8.84 7.64 4.48
N ILE A 31 8.08 7.21 3.48
CA ILE A 31 8.57 6.28 2.45
C ILE A 31 9.69 6.95 1.64
N GLU A 32 9.47 8.18 1.17
CA GLU A 32 10.46 8.90 0.36
C GLU A 32 11.76 9.20 1.13
N ARG A 33 11.67 9.42 2.45
CA ARG A 33 12.87 9.57 3.30
C ARG A 33 13.70 8.29 3.37
N GLN A 34 13.06 7.12 3.34
CA GLN A 34 13.74 5.83 3.48
C GLN A 34 14.26 5.29 2.13
N TYR A 35 13.45 5.36 1.08
CA TYR A 35 13.71 4.70 -0.20
C TYR A 35 13.98 5.67 -1.36
N GLY A 36 13.72 6.96 -1.17
CA GLY A 36 13.79 7.98 -2.21
C GLY A 36 12.45 8.24 -2.89
N THR A 37 12.42 9.29 -3.73
CA THR A 37 11.19 9.72 -4.43
C THR A 37 10.73 8.71 -5.47
N ALA A 38 9.42 8.73 -5.80
CA ALA A 38 8.88 7.87 -6.86
C ALA A 38 9.63 8.03 -8.20
N ALA A 39 10.06 9.25 -8.55
CA ALA A 39 10.86 9.50 -9.74
C ALA A 39 12.24 8.82 -9.68
N ALA A 40 12.90 8.80 -8.51
CA ALA A 40 14.18 8.12 -8.34
C ALA A 40 14.02 6.59 -8.43
N LEU A 41 12.97 6.05 -7.81
CA LEU A 41 12.63 4.62 -7.85
C LEU A 41 12.31 4.16 -9.28
N ARG A 42 11.50 4.92 -10.04
CA ARG A 42 11.23 4.61 -11.46
C ARG A 42 12.48 4.61 -12.33
N ARG A 43 13.45 5.49 -12.05
CA ARG A 43 14.76 5.45 -12.73
C ARG A 43 15.51 4.16 -12.41
N LYS A 44 15.57 3.75 -11.14
CA LYS A 44 16.18 2.47 -10.75
C LYS A 44 15.49 1.28 -11.40
N GLN A 45 14.16 1.31 -11.48
CA GLN A 45 13.36 0.29 -12.18
C GLN A 45 13.73 0.21 -13.67
N ALA A 46 13.80 1.35 -14.36
CA ALA A 46 14.17 1.41 -15.77
C ALA A 46 15.61 0.91 -16.02
N MET A 47 16.50 1.04 -15.03
CA MET A 47 17.88 0.53 -15.09
C MET A 47 17.98 -0.96 -14.69
N GLY A 48 16.90 -1.60 -14.24
CA GLY A 48 16.91 -3.00 -13.80
C GLY A 48 17.63 -3.23 -12.47
N VAL A 49 17.83 -2.18 -11.65
CA VAL A 49 18.59 -2.24 -10.38
C VAL A 49 17.73 -1.98 -9.14
N LEU A 50 16.41 -2.02 -9.30
CA LEU A 50 15.46 -1.79 -8.20
C LEU A 50 15.46 -2.99 -7.24
N SER A 51 15.66 -2.74 -5.94
CA SER A 51 15.51 -3.80 -4.93
C SER A 51 14.04 -4.17 -4.71
N PHE A 52 13.79 -5.31 -4.06
CA PHE A 52 12.43 -5.72 -3.71
C PHE A 52 11.75 -4.74 -2.73
N GLU A 53 12.50 -4.20 -1.76
CA GLU A 53 11.97 -3.23 -0.80
C GLU A 53 11.65 -1.90 -1.50
N GLU A 54 12.51 -1.48 -2.43
CA GLU A 54 12.29 -0.30 -3.27
C GLU A 54 11.10 -0.46 -4.22
N TYR A 55 10.87 -1.67 -4.72
CA TYR A 55 9.68 -2.02 -5.51
C TYR A 55 8.39 -1.88 -4.67
N ILE A 56 8.37 -2.41 -3.45
CA ILE A 56 7.24 -2.24 -2.53
C ILE A 56 7.03 -0.75 -2.23
N ALA A 57 8.10 -0.01 -1.95
CA ALA A 57 8.03 1.42 -1.66
C ALA A 57 7.43 2.21 -2.84
N LEU A 58 7.85 1.92 -4.07
CA LEU A 58 7.30 2.55 -5.27
C LEU A 58 5.79 2.30 -5.40
N HIS A 59 5.35 1.05 -5.23
CA HIS A 59 3.93 0.71 -5.27
C HIS A 59 3.12 1.35 -4.16
N GLN A 60 3.69 1.49 -2.96
CA GLN A 60 3.04 2.21 -1.87
C GLN A 60 2.85 3.68 -2.20
N ILE A 61 3.85 4.36 -2.78
CA ILE A 61 3.73 5.76 -3.20
C ILE A 61 2.65 5.90 -4.29
N GLU A 62 2.61 4.99 -5.27
CA GLU A 62 1.60 4.98 -6.33
C GLU A 62 0.19 4.74 -5.79
N GLY A 63 0.05 3.90 -4.76
CA GLY A 63 -1.22 3.73 -4.04
C GLY A 63 -1.67 5.01 -3.34
N LEU A 64 -0.74 5.74 -2.73
CA LEU A 64 -1.03 7.05 -2.11
C LEU A 64 -1.42 8.11 -3.16
N ASP A 65 -0.76 8.12 -4.34
CA ASP A 65 -1.12 9.00 -5.46
C ASP A 65 -2.56 8.77 -5.95
N TYR A 66 -3.04 7.52 -5.89
CA TYR A 66 -4.41 7.19 -6.28
C TYR A 66 -5.42 7.73 -5.25
N LEU A 67 -5.10 7.64 -3.95
CA LEU A 67 -5.96 8.13 -2.88
C LEU A 67 -6.08 9.66 -2.84
N GLU A 68 -5.03 10.40 -3.19
CA GLU A 68 -5.07 11.88 -3.27
C GLU A 68 -5.89 12.42 -4.46
N LYS A 69 -6.19 11.60 -5.46
CA LYS A 69 -6.94 11.99 -6.68
C LYS A 69 -8.42 11.60 -6.63
N GLY A 70 -8.82 10.87 -5.59
CA GLY A 70 -10.18 10.35 -5.39
C GLY A 70 -11.13 11.33 -4.74
#